data_AF-A0A948HMP2-F1
#
_entry.id   AF-A0A948HMP2-F1
#
_cell.length_a   1.000
_cell.length_b   1.000
_cell.length_c   1.000
_cell.angle_alpha   90.00
_cell.angle_beta   90.00
_cell.angle_gamma   90.00
#
_symmetry.space_group_name_H-M   'P 1'
#
loop_
_entity.id
_entity.type
_entity.pdbx_description
1 polymer ?
#
loop_
_entity_poly.entity_id
_entity_poly.type
_entity_poly.pdbx_seq_one_letter_code
_entity_poly.pdbx_strand_id
1 'polypeptide(L)'
;MRAPSEIYVGNFKLDEAGEAIGQLSIAGSRSELVLSTSFAVDMESLPHEIYGRSTKGEAISCIDCIPRGQTNTIHGEENSYTSSTLFPHYVVIGREWLDQSAAEIDSISFTTEELGALVGDRLAFGWIFPKPEDLKALIGDSREEVFDGAQVAYFSGKTTIAELETNLGRISIFNSPSGESGTAHGVGITNVVRISVDMSEPITLNEAATRILVILRFLTMLSGRHQTAHQFTARRFSQDELSLPDTVHVCMARASSVEKLPTSLRFDLPLDAATRTVEFCNVMSSWIARDPKRLAARVQHANGIEYGNRYTTNRLVAAANMFDLLPKEDCPQPPELPDRLLAAASQTRLLFRDLPVSPQRDSMLQALSRLGSSTLTSKVKHRGEILLNSLEPWFPELLQVLRLAVKCRNYFVHGPSGDLDYEKVYPFLPFFTETLEFTFSVSELVECGWDVERWSRAGHTMSHSFTEFRASYRERVKALEVAGLVRGK
;
A
#
# COMPACT_ATOMS: atom_id res chain seq x y z
N MET A 1 -1.88 24.45 -9.12
CA MET A 1 -2.67 23.24 -9.46
C MET A 1 -1.81 22.37 -10.36
N ARG A 2 -1.72 21.05 -10.14
CA ARG A 2 -1.06 20.16 -11.12
C ARG A 2 -2.04 19.89 -12.27
N ALA A 3 -1.58 20.07 -13.51
CA ALA A 3 -2.32 19.75 -14.74
C ALA A 3 -2.64 18.24 -14.83
N PRO A 4 -3.66 17.82 -15.61
CA PRO A 4 -3.85 16.40 -15.92
C PRO A 4 -2.60 15.82 -16.56
N SER A 5 -2.29 14.56 -16.27
CA SER A 5 -1.11 13.90 -16.83
C SER A 5 -1.31 13.59 -18.31
N GLU A 6 -2.55 13.25 -18.70
CA GLU A 6 -2.91 12.86 -20.06
C GLU A 6 -4.33 13.30 -20.40
N ILE A 7 -4.57 13.66 -21.67
CA ILE A 7 -5.89 14.02 -22.19
C ILE A 7 -6.13 13.24 -23.48
N TYR A 8 -7.27 12.56 -23.55
CA TYR A 8 -7.74 11.85 -24.72
C TYR A 8 -9.04 12.47 -25.20
N VAL A 9 -9.15 12.70 -26.51
CA VAL A 9 -10.39 13.12 -27.16
C VAL A 9 -10.79 12.02 -28.12
N GLY A 10 -12.08 11.71 -28.19
CA GLY A 10 -12.56 10.57 -28.97
C GLY A 10 -14.07 10.46 -29.04
N ASN A 11 -14.55 9.40 -29.70
CA ASN A 11 -15.95 9.03 -29.72
C ASN A 11 -16.19 7.92 -28.69
N PHE A 12 -17.22 8.07 -27.87
CA PHE A 12 -17.60 7.15 -26.81
C PHE A 12 -19.01 6.64 -27.04
N LYS A 13 -19.21 5.35 -26.79
CA LYS A 13 -20.49 4.66 -26.90
C LYS A 13 -21.31 4.88 -25.65
N LEU A 14 -22.55 5.28 -25.86
CA LEU A 14 -23.59 5.43 -24.85
C LEU A 14 -24.70 4.43 -25.17
N ASP A 15 -24.45 3.12 -25.03
CA ASP A 15 -25.40 2.01 -25.30
C ASP A 15 -26.53 2.33 -26.31
N GLU A 16 -27.77 2.49 -25.85
CA GLU A 16 -28.95 2.77 -26.68
C GLU A 16 -29.07 4.25 -27.13
N ALA A 17 -28.33 5.15 -26.49
CA ALA A 17 -28.34 6.59 -26.77
C ALA A 17 -27.41 7.00 -27.92
N GLY A 18 -26.57 6.10 -28.43
CA GLY A 18 -25.71 6.33 -29.60
C GLY A 18 -24.26 6.65 -29.24
N GLU A 19 -23.64 7.59 -29.95
CA GLU A 19 -22.25 8.01 -29.72
C GLU A 19 -22.16 9.46 -29.24
N ALA A 20 -21.21 9.73 -28.35
CA ALA A 20 -20.90 11.06 -27.84
C ALA A 20 -19.44 11.43 -28.13
N ILE A 21 -19.19 12.71 -28.39
CA ILE A 21 -17.83 13.24 -28.41
C ILE A 21 -17.39 13.40 -26.96
N GLY A 22 -16.32 12.72 -26.58
CA GLY A 22 -15.82 12.72 -25.21
C GLY A 22 -14.43 13.30 -25.08
N GLN A 23 -14.19 13.96 -23.96
CA GLN A 23 -12.86 14.32 -23.49
C GLN A 23 -12.60 13.60 -22.17
N LEU A 24 -11.60 12.72 -22.17
CA LEU A 24 -11.10 12.03 -20.98
C LEU A 24 -9.84 12.74 -20.50
N SER A 25 -9.85 13.17 -19.24
CA SER A 25 -8.72 13.75 -18.53
C SER A 25 -8.28 12.78 -17.43
N ILE A 26 -7.04 12.30 -17.49
CA ILE A 26 -6.50 11.36 -16.50
C ILE A 26 -5.63 12.14 -15.51
N ALA A 27 -6.04 12.12 -14.23
CA ALA A 27 -5.43 12.93 -13.18
C ALA A 27 -5.61 12.33 -11.77
N GLY A 28 -5.45 11.00 -11.62
CA GLY A 28 -5.71 10.30 -10.36
C GLY A 28 -7.13 10.55 -9.87
N SER A 29 -7.31 10.92 -8.59
CA SER A 29 -8.63 11.22 -8.00
C SER A 29 -9.37 12.43 -8.60
N ARG A 30 -8.77 13.12 -9.58
CA ARG A 30 -9.39 14.19 -10.36
C ARG A 30 -9.63 13.81 -11.82
N SER A 31 -9.51 12.53 -12.16
CA SER A 31 -9.81 12.06 -13.51
C SER A 31 -11.29 12.29 -13.83
N GLU A 32 -11.60 12.60 -15.08
CA GLU A 32 -12.95 12.90 -15.51
C GLU A 32 -13.14 12.54 -16.98
N LEU A 33 -14.31 12.00 -17.29
CA LEU A 33 -14.80 11.81 -18.65
C LEU A 33 -15.96 12.79 -18.87
N VAL A 34 -15.78 13.72 -19.81
CA VAL A 34 -16.81 14.69 -20.19
C VAL A 34 -17.37 14.27 -21.54
N LEU A 35 -18.66 13.95 -21.59
CA LEU A 35 -19.37 13.50 -22.79
C LEU A 35 -20.29 14.60 -23.29
N SER A 36 -20.13 15.01 -24.54
CA SER A 36 -20.94 16.04 -25.19
C SER A 36 -21.89 15.41 -26.20
N THR A 37 -23.17 15.70 -26.04
CA THR A 37 -24.28 15.16 -26.85
C THR A 37 -25.20 16.29 -27.29
N SER A 38 -25.90 16.11 -28.43
CA SER A 38 -26.92 17.05 -28.91
C SER A 38 -28.32 16.79 -28.33
N PHE A 39 -28.43 15.87 -27.37
CA PHE A 39 -29.67 15.43 -26.74
C PHE A 39 -29.45 15.26 -25.24
N ALA A 40 -30.53 15.28 -24.46
CA ALA A 40 -30.44 15.06 -23.02
C ALA A 40 -30.10 13.59 -22.72
N VAL A 41 -29.09 13.38 -21.88
CA VAL A 41 -28.70 12.04 -21.40
C VAL A 41 -29.22 11.88 -19.96
N ASP A 42 -29.95 10.81 -19.70
CA ASP A 42 -30.29 10.45 -18.33
C ASP A 42 -29.06 9.83 -17.65
N MET A 43 -28.55 10.52 -16.64
CA MET A 43 -27.32 10.14 -15.94
C MET A 43 -27.48 8.87 -15.09
N GLU A 44 -28.70 8.53 -14.67
CA GLU A 44 -28.97 7.35 -13.84
C GLU A 44 -29.02 6.06 -14.67
N SER A 45 -29.30 6.15 -15.96
CA SER A 45 -29.32 5.03 -16.90
C SER A 45 -28.02 4.84 -17.67
N LEU A 46 -27.01 5.69 -17.46
CA LEU A 46 -25.69 5.50 -18.05
C LEU A 46 -25.04 4.21 -17.52
N PRO A 47 -24.42 3.41 -18.40
CA PRO A 47 -23.71 2.22 -17.97
C PRO A 47 -22.51 2.59 -17.10
N HIS A 48 -22.17 1.71 -16.17
CA HIS A 48 -20.94 1.82 -15.37
C HIS A 48 -19.68 1.62 -16.21
N GLU A 49 -19.81 1.13 -17.44
CA GLU A 49 -18.72 0.96 -18.38
C GLU A 49 -18.97 1.82 -19.62
N ILE A 50 -18.01 2.67 -19.96
CA ILE A 50 -18.09 3.54 -21.13
C ILE A 50 -16.90 3.24 -22.02
N TYR A 51 -17.18 2.82 -23.25
CA TYR A 51 -16.17 2.44 -24.23
C TYR A 51 -16.00 3.53 -25.28
N GLY A 52 -14.76 3.83 -25.65
CA GLY A 52 -14.49 4.83 -26.69
C GLY A 52 -13.25 4.54 -27.51
N ARG A 53 -13.06 5.33 -28.56
CA ARG A 53 -11.82 5.33 -29.35
C ARG A 53 -11.24 6.73 -29.41
N SER A 54 -9.96 6.84 -29.07
CA SER A 54 -9.22 8.10 -29.18
C SER A 54 -9.11 8.53 -30.64
N THR A 55 -8.86 9.82 -30.89
CA THR A 55 -8.53 10.34 -32.24
C THR A 55 -7.27 9.71 -32.85
N LYS A 56 -6.44 9.04 -32.05
CA LYS A 56 -5.27 8.27 -32.49
C LYS A 56 -5.59 6.78 -32.76
N GLY A 57 -6.83 6.35 -32.55
CA GLY A 57 -7.30 4.98 -32.79
C GLY A 57 -7.19 4.03 -31.60
N GLU A 58 -6.70 4.50 -30.45
CA GLU A 58 -6.56 3.69 -29.23
C GLU A 58 -7.94 3.36 -28.66
N ALA A 59 -8.14 2.12 -28.22
CA ALA A 59 -9.35 1.72 -27.52
C ALA A 59 -9.26 2.19 -26.06
N ILE A 60 -10.32 2.85 -25.59
CA ILE A 60 -10.46 3.39 -24.23
C ILE A 60 -11.61 2.66 -23.56
N SER A 61 -11.36 2.10 -22.38
CA SER A 61 -12.38 1.49 -21.53
C SER A 61 -12.41 2.25 -20.20
N CYS A 62 -13.48 2.98 -19.94
CA CYS A 62 -13.73 3.68 -18.67
C CYS A 62 -14.63 2.80 -17.82
N ILE A 63 -14.14 2.36 -16.67
CA ILE A 63 -14.75 1.30 -15.87
C ILE A 63 -15.18 1.86 -14.50
N ASP A 64 -16.31 1.35 -14.01
CA ASP A 64 -17.02 1.81 -12.81
C ASP A 64 -17.27 3.32 -12.81
N CYS A 65 -17.81 3.86 -13.89
CA CYS A 65 -18.14 5.28 -14.00
C CYS A 65 -19.20 5.69 -12.97
N ILE A 66 -18.91 6.77 -12.22
CA ILE A 66 -19.86 7.45 -11.33
C ILE A 66 -20.28 8.79 -11.96
N PRO A 67 -21.59 9.06 -12.12
CA PRO A 67 -22.12 10.38 -12.45
C PRO A 67 -21.68 11.48 -11.48
N ARG A 68 -21.09 12.56 -12.00
CA ARG A 68 -20.75 13.76 -11.20
C ARG A 68 -21.67 14.94 -11.43
N GLY A 69 -22.25 15.06 -12.61
CA GLY A 69 -23.16 16.15 -12.95
C GLY A 69 -23.33 16.31 -14.45
N GLN A 70 -24.24 17.21 -14.82
CA GLN A 70 -24.57 17.53 -16.20
C GLN A 70 -24.77 19.04 -16.34
N THR A 71 -24.33 19.60 -17.47
CA THR A 71 -24.57 20.99 -17.83
C THR A 71 -25.21 21.07 -19.22
N ASN A 72 -26.22 21.93 -19.35
CA ASN A 72 -26.87 22.22 -20.63
C ASN A 72 -26.41 23.59 -21.10
N THR A 73 -25.89 23.66 -22.32
CA THR A 73 -25.49 24.93 -22.92
C THR A 73 -26.26 25.14 -24.21
N ILE A 74 -26.80 26.34 -24.37
CA ILE A 74 -27.55 26.75 -25.55
C ILE A 74 -26.66 27.68 -26.36
N HIS A 75 -26.46 27.39 -27.64
CA HIS A 75 -25.74 28.23 -28.60
C HIS A 75 -26.68 28.64 -29.73
N GLY A 76 -27.18 29.88 -29.67
CA GLY A 76 -28.17 30.38 -30.62
C GLY A 76 -29.58 29.84 -30.35
N GLU A 77 -30.51 30.05 -31.29
CA GLU A 77 -31.92 29.68 -31.13
C GLU A 77 -32.22 28.18 -31.34
N GLU A 78 -31.31 27.41 -31.96
CA GLU A 78 -31.59 26.01 -32.37
C GLU A 78 -30.57 24.95 -31.91
N ASN A 79 -29.40 25.31 -31.37
CA ASN A 79 -28.39 24.32 -30.97
C ASN A 79 -28.22 24.27 -29.45
N SER A 80 -28.85 23.28 -28.81
CA SER A 80 -28.56 22.89 -27.43
C SER A 80 -27.61 21.71 -27.39
N TYR A 81 -26.56 21.78 -26.57
CA TYR A 81 -25.71 20.64 -26.26
C TYR A 81 -25.70 20.37 -24.75
N THR A 82 -25.68 19.08 -24.44
CA THR A 82 -25.63 18.56 -23.08
C THR A 82 -24.24 17.98 -22.84
N SER A 83 -23.60 18.43 -21.76
CA SER A 83 -22.30 17.95 -21.30
C SER A 83 -22.48 17.17 -20.00
N SER A 84 -22.21 15.87 -20.06
CA SER A 84 -22.31 14.95 -18.94
C SER A 84 -20.92 14.63 -18.40
N THR A 85 -20.69 14.77 -17.09
CA THR A 85 -19.40 14.50 -16.46
C THR A 85 -19.47 13.24 -15.60
N LEU A 86 -18.55 12.32 -15.88
CA LEU A 86 -18.39 11.03 -15.20
C LEU A 86 -17.00 10.94 -14.54
N PHE A 87 -16.94 10.23 -13.42
CA PHE A 87 -15.68 9.83 -12.78
C PHE A 87 -15.45 8.34 -13.01
N PRO A 88 -14.47 7.93 -13.84
CA PRO A 88 -14.07 6.53 -13.94
C PRO A 88 -13.22 6.11 -12.73
N HIS A 89 -13.37 4.88 -12.22
CA HIS A 89 -12.43 4.35 -11.22
C HIS A 89 -11.18 3.78 -11.88
N TYR A 90 -11.35 3.17 -13.06
CA TYR A 90 -10.27 2.69 -13.89
C TYR A 90 -10.42 3.20 -15.32
N VAL A 91 -9.29 3.46 -15.95
CA VAL A 91 -9.20 3.72 -17.39
C VAL A 91 -8.21 2.74 -17.98
N VAL A 92 -8.60 2.02 -19.02
CA VAL A 92 -7.73 1.11 -19.76
C VAL A 92 -7.55 1.63 -21.18
N ILE A 93 -6.29 1.85 -21.57
CA ILE A 93 -5.89 2.30 -22.90
C ILE A 93 -5.14 1.15 -23.58
N GLY A 94 -5.69 0.65 -24.69
CA GLY A 94 -5.18 -0.53 -25.37
C GLY A 94 -5.53 -0.59 -26.85
N ARG A 95 -5.33 -1.77 -27.45
CA ARG A 95 -5.71 -2.02 -28.85
C ARG A 95 -7.20 -2.33 -29.01
N GLU A 96 -7.77 -2.99 -28.01
CA GLU A 96 -9.17 -3.41 -27.94
C GLU A 96 -9.80 -2.95 -26.63
N TRP A 97 -11.13 -2.91 -26.57
CA TRP A 97 -11.84 -2.62 -25.32
C TRP A 97 -11.66 -3.78 -24.33
N LEU A 98 -11.54 -3.46 -23.06
CA LEU A 98 -11.42 -4.43 -21.97
C LEU A 98 -12.77 -4.56 -21.28
N ASP A 99 -13.33 -5.77 -21.27
CA ASP A 99 -14.54 -6.06 -20.49
C ASP A 99 -14.11 -6.40 -19.06
N GLN A 100 -14.55 -5.62 -18.07
CA GLN A 100 -14.13 -5.82 -16.69
C GLN A 100 -14.58 -7.15 -16.08
N SER A 101 -15.63 -7.76 -16.64
CA SER A 101 -16.17 -9.05 -16.21
C SER A 101 -15.46 -10.23 -16.87
N ALA A 102 -14.76 -9.99 -17.98
CA ALA A 102 -14.02 -11.01 -18.70
C ALA A 102 -12.72 -11.35 -17.97
N ALA A 103 -12.49 -12.64 -17.77
CA ALA A 103 -11.22 -13.16 -17.28
C ALA A 103 -10.21 -13.23 -18.45
N GLU A 104 -9.64 -12.08 -18.81
CA GLU A 104 -8.74 -11.96 -19.97
C GLU A 104 -7.31 -11.56 -19.62
N ILE A 105 -6.99 -11.18 -18.37
CA ILE A 105 -5.66 -10.70 -17.97
C ILE A 105 -4.80 -11.88 -17.49
N ASP A 106 -3.66 -12.11 -18.11
CA ASP A 106 -2.73 -13.19 -17.75
C ASP A 106 -1.48 -12.71 -17.02
N SER A 107 -1.13 -11.43 -17.17
CA SER A 107 0.02 -10.82 -16.51
C SER A 107 -0.23 -9.35 -16.22
N ILE A 108 0.29 -8.88 -15.09
CA ILE A 108 0.31 -7.45 -14.74
C ILE A 108 1.72 -7.01 -14.40
N SER A 109 2.03 -5.75 -14.67
CA SER A 109 3.30 -5.15 -14.27
C SER A 109 3.14 -3.70 -13.84
N PHE A 110 3.87 -3.30 -12.82
CA PHE A 110 3.84 -1.92 -12.31
C PHE A 110 5.18 -1.56 -11.63
N THR A 111 5.37 -0.26 -11.39
CA THR A 111 6.41 0.28 -10.53
C THR A 111 5.78 1.12 -9.41
N THR A 112 6.58 1.61 -8.46
CA THR A 112 6.12 2.57 -7.43
C THR A 112 7.07 3.77 -7.38
N GLU A 113 6.74 4.79 -6.60
CA GLU A 113 7.59 5.97 -6.41
C GLU A 113 8.99 5.63 -5.89
N GLU A 114 9.10 4.56 -5.09
CA GLU A 114 10.33 4.20 -4.37
C GLU A 114 10.79 2.76 -4.63
N LEU A 115 10.15 2.02 -5.55
CA LEU A 115 10.43 0.60 -5.76
C LEU A 115 11.93 0.33 -6.00
N GLY A 116 12.58 1.16 -6.82
CA GLY A 116 14.01 1.03 -7.09
C GLY A 116 14.90 1.23 -5.85
N ALA A 117 14.47 2.00 -4.86
CA ALA A 117 15.20 2.15 -3.60
C ALA A 117 14.88 1.03 -2.60
N LEU A 118 13.65 0.51 -2.62
CA LEU A 118 13.20 -0.55 -1.71
C LEU A 118 13.80 -1.91 -2.06
N VAL A 119 13.86 -2.24 -3.35
CA VAL A 119 14.25 -3.57 -3.82
C VAL A 119 15.33 -3.56 -4.89
N GLY A 120 15.77 -2.40 -5.38
CA GLY A 120 16.70 -2.33 -6.51
C GLY A 120 18.10 -2.90 -6.23
N ASP A 121 18.68 -3.51 -7.25
CA ASP A 121 20.04 -4.04 -7.20
C ASP A 121 21.06 -3.00 -7.71
N ARG A 122 21.70 -2.29 -6.77
CA ARG A 122 22.75 -1.31 -7.10
C ARG A 122 24.00 -1.94 -7.69
N LEU A 123 24.26 -3.23 -7.44
CA LEU A 123 25.42 -3.93 -8.00
C LEU A 123 25.20 -4.31 -9.46
N ALA A 124 23.96 -4.21 -9.95
CA ALA A 124 23.65 -4.45 -11.34
C ALA A 124 24.14 -3.33 -12.27
N PHE A 125 24.50 -2.17 -11.71
CA PHE A 125 24.95 -0.98 -12.45
C PHE A 125 26.31 -0.53 -11.94
N GLY A 126 27.15 0.00 -12.83
CA GLY A 126 28.46 0.48 -12.42
C GLY A 126 29.03 1.53 -13.35
N TRP A 127 30.11 2.14 -12.87
CA TRP A 127 30.89 3.14 -13.57
C TRP A 127 32.35 2.76 -13.51
N ILE A 128 33.03 2.76 -14.66
CA ILE A 128 34.46 2.49 -14.75
C ILE A 128 35.15 3.55 -15.61
N PHE A 129 36.45 3.73 -15.35
CA PHE A 129 37.35 4.55 -16.15
C PHE A 129 38.30 3.59 -16.87
N PRO A 130 37.91 3.07 -18.05
CA PRO A 130 38.77 2.15 -18.79
C PRO A 130 40.00 2.89 -19.32
N LYS A 131 41.06 2.14 -19.63
CA LYS A 131 42.16 2.69 -20.41
C LYS A 131 41.68 3.01 -21.83
N PRO A 132 42.21 4.05 -22.49
CA PRO A 132 41.82 4.41 -23.86
C PRO A 132 41.95 3.26 -24.87
N GLU A 133 43.00 2.43 -24.73
CA GLU A 133 43.26 1.27 -25.57
C GLU A 133 42.18 0.18 -25.46
N ASP A 134 41.72 -0.11 -24.25
CA ASP A 134 40.69 -1.12 -23.99
C ASP A 134 39.32 -0.65 -24.52
N LEU A 135 38.99 0.62 -24.32
CA LEU A 135 37.73 1.19 -24.81
C LEU A 135 37.71 1.27 -26.33
N LYS A 136 38.84 1.65 -26.96
CA LYS A 136 38.96 1.66 -28.42
C LYS A 136 38.77 0.28 -29.03
N ALA A 137 39.29 -0.77 -28.38
CA ALA A 137 39.06 -2.15 -28.80
C ALA A 137 37.58 -2.57 -28.67
N LEU A 138 36.85 -2.04 -27.69
CA LEU A 138 35.43 -2.33 -27.46
C LEU A 138 34.50 -1.62 -28.46
N ILE A 139 34.74 -0.34 -28.75
CA ILE A 139 33.89 0.47 -29.66
C ILE A 139 34.24 0.26 -31.15
N GLY A 140 35.37 -0.40 -31.44
CA GLY A 140 35.81 -0.74 -32.79
C GLY A 140 36.26 0.47 -33.61
N ASP A 141 36.06 0.41 -34.93
CA ASP A 141 36.41 1.48 -35.89
C ASP A 141 35.44 2.69 -35.81
N SER A 142 35.08 3.11 -34.60
CA SER A 142 34.40 4.38 -34.43
C SER A 142 35.32 5.51 -34.92
N ARG A 143 34.75 6.54 -35.54
CA ARG A 143 35.51 7.72 -36.00
C ARG A 143 36.01 8.60 -34.86
N GLU A 144 35.82 8.19 -33.61
CA GLU A 144 36.03 9.02 -32.43
C GLU A 144 37.35 8.70 -31.76
N GLU A 145 38.12 9.74 -31.44
CA GLU A 145 39.33 9.61 -30.63
C GLU A 145 38.95 9.38 -29.17
N VAL A 146 39.51 8.34 -28.56
CA VAL A 146 39.36 8.04 -27.14
C VAL A 146 40.54 8.62 -26.39
N PHE A 147 40.27 9.45 -25.38
CA PHE A 147 41.28 10.12 -24.55
C PHE A 147 41.33 9.57 -23.13
N ASP A 148 42.38 9.92 -22.40
CA ASP A 148 42.49 9.62 -20.97
C ASP A 148 41.35 10.30 -20.19
N GLY A 149 40.84 9.61 -19.16
CA GLY A 149 39.62 10.01 -18.45
C GLY A 149 38.31 9.64 -19.16
N ALA A 150 38.35 8.82 -20.22
CA ALA A 150 37.16 8.21 -20.79
C ALA A 150 36.38 7.40 -19.74
N GLN A 151 35.06 7.36 -19.90
CA GLN A 151 34.15 6.83 -18.88
C GLN A 151 33.16 5.86 -19.52
N VAL A 152 32.85 4.78 -18.81
CA VAL A 152 31.84 3.79 -19.21
C VAL A 152 30.88 3.57 -18.06
N ALA A 153 29.62 3.91 -18.29
CA ALA A 153 28.50 3.41 -17.50
C ALA A 153 28.06 2.06 -18.06
N TYR A 154 27.79 1.09 -17.20
CA TYR A 154 27.30 -0.23 -17.64
C TYR A 154 26.15 -0.73 -16.78
N PHE A 155 25.32 -1.56 -17.42
CA PHE A 155 24.42 -2.50 -16.77
C PHE A 155 25.01 -3.90 -16.95
N SER A 156 25.15 -4.65 -15.86
CA SER A 156 25.78 -5.98 -15.81
C SER A 156 25.02 -7.07 -16.57
N GLY A 157 23.80 -6.79 -17.05
CA GLY A 157 22.90 -7.79 -17.64
C GLY A 157 22.02 -8.49 -16.61
N LYS A 158 22.19 -8.24 -15.30
CA LYS A 158 21.35 -8.84 -14.24
C LYS A 158 19.95 -8.22 -14.20
N THR A 159 19.03 -8.80 -14.95
CA THR A 159 17.63 -8.36 -15.04
C THR A 159 16.84 -8.76 -13.79
N THR A 160 16.86 -10.02 -13.40
CA THR A 160 16.09 -10.50 -12.23
C THR A 160 16.76 -10.11 -10.91
N ILE A 161 15.98 -9.49 -10.03
CA ILE A 161 16.34 -9.16 -8.65
C ILE A 161 15.86 -10.26 -7.72
N ALA A 162 14.57 -10.62 -7.82
CA ALA A 162 13.92 -11.62 -7.01
C ALA A 162 12.78 -12.27 -7.80
N GLU A 163 12.50 -13.54 -7.51
CA GLU A 163 11.41 -14.30 -8.11
C GLU A 163 10.83 -15.26 -7.07
N LEU A 164 9.51 -15.41 -7.04
CA LEU A 164 8.81 -16.28 -6.10
C LEU A 164 7.46 -16.75 -6.64
N GLU A 165 7.12 -17.99 -6.35
CA GLU A 165 5.80 -18.56 -6.61
C GLU A 165 4.87 -18.31 -5.42
N THR A 166 3.65 -17.84 -5.70
CA THR A 166 2.66 -17.50 -4.67
C THR A 166 1.26 -17.88 -5.13
N ASN A 167 0.28 -17.81 -4.23
CA ASN A 167 -1.13 -17.96 -4.59
C ASN A 167 -1.69 -16.78 -5.42
N LEU A 168 -0.92 -15.70 -5.62
CA LEU A 168 -1.27 -14.65 -6.59
C LEU A 168 -0.75 -14.96 -8.00
N GLY A 169 0.08 -15.99 -8.17
CA GLY A 169 0.87 -16.24 -9.38
C GLY A 169 2.37 -16.12 -9.14
N ARG A 170 3.15 -16.19 -10.21
CA ARG A 170 4.60 -16.01 -10.19
C ARG A 170 4.91 -14.53 -10.13
N ILE A 171 5.58 -14.10 -9.08
CA ILE A 171 5.99 -12.70 -8.89
C ILE A 171 7.45 -12.57 -9.28
N SER A 172 7.75 -11.64 -10.18
CA SER A 172 9.12 -11.32 -10.59
C SER A 172 9.41 -9.85 -10.31
N ILE A 173 10.55 -9.57 -9.69
CA ILE A 173 11.08 -8.23 -9.47
C ILE A 173 12.30 -8.09 -10.36
N PHE A 174 12.33 -7.10 -11.24
CA PHE A 174 13.37 -7.00 -12.25
C PHE A 174 13.76 -5.55 -12.59
N ASN A 175 15.01 -5.40 -13.04
CA ASN A 175 15.53 -4.18 -13.65
C ASN A 175 15.05 -4.09 -15.09
N SER A 176 14.51 -2.94 -15.47
CA SER A 176 14.14 -2.60 -16.85
C SER A 176 14.96 -1.39 -17.30
N PRO A 177 16.25 -1.59 -17.63
CA PRO A 177 17.11 -0.50 -18.08
C PRO A 177 16.74 -0.04 -19.49
N SER A 178 16.80 1.26 -19.70
CA SER A 178 16.67 1.92 -21.00
C SER A 178 17.88 2.83 -21.22
N GLY A 179 18.46 2.80 -22.41
CA GLY A 179 19.53 3.70 -22.82
C GLY A 179 18.98 4.86 -23.64
N GLU A 180 19.59 6.03 -23.47
CA GLU A 180 19.38 7.16 -24.36
C GLU A 180 20.48 7.19 -25.44
N SER A 181 20.16 7.73 -26.62
CA SER A 181 21.20 8.03 -27.60
C SER A 181 22.04 9.20 -27.09
N GLY A 182 23.37 9.07 -27.16
CA GLY A 182 24.27 10.12 -26.68
C GLY A 182 24.09 11.43 -27.45
N THR A 183 24.11 12.55 -26.71
CA THR A 183 24.07 13.91 -27.29
C THR A 183 25.17 14.78 -26.66
N ALA A 184 25.24 16.06 -27.05
CA ALA A 184 26.10 17.03 -26.38
C ALA A 184 25.79 17.21 -24.87
N HIS A 185 24.62 16.75 -24.40
CA HIS A 185 24.26 16.70 -22.98
C HIS A 185 24.73 15.42 -22.26
N GLY A 186 25.34 14.48 -22.98
CA GLY A 186 25.83 13.21 -22.46
C GLY A 186 24.97 12.01 -22.89
N VAL A 187 25.25 10.86 -22.26
CA VAL A 187 24.55 9.58 -22.41
C VAL A 187 24.33 8.97 -21.02
N GLY A 188 23.22 8.26 -20.84
CA GLY A 188 22.87 7.65 -19.56
C GLY A 188 22.13 6.33 -19.71
N ILE A 189 22.22 5.52 -18.65
CA ILE A 189 21.37 4.34 -18.45
C ILE A 189 20.35 4.71 -17.38
N THR A 190 19.09 4.77 -17.77
CA THR A 190 17.97 4.95 -16.85
C THR A 190 17.42 3.57 -16.51
N ASN A 191 17.18 3.28 -15.23
CA ASN A 191 16.59 2.02 -14.82
C ASN A 191 15.26 2.25 -14.12
N VAL A 192 14.24 1.51 -14.55
CA VAL A 192 12.98 1.38 -13.82
C VAL A 192 12.92 -0.03 -13.26
N VAL A 193 12.89 -0.17 -11.93
CA VAL A 193 12.59 -1.46 -11.31
C VAL A 193 11.09 -1.70 -11.42
N ARG A 194 10.70 -2.92 -11.80
CA ARG A 194 9.31 -3.32 -11.97
C ARG A 194 9.01 -4.58 -11.16
N ILE A 195 7.74 -4.71 -10.78
CA ILE A 195 7.16 -5.97 -10.34
C ILE A 195 6.27 -6.46 -11.49
N SER A 196 6.34 -7.74 -11.82
CA SER A 196 5.31 -8.44 -12.58
C SER A 196 4.68 -9.55 -11.77
N VAL A 197 3.42 -9.85 -12.06
CA VAL A 197 2.72 -11.03 -11.56
C VAL A 197 2.16 -11.77 -12.76
N ASP A 198 2.69 -12.94 -13.05
CA ASP A 198 2.18 -13.84 -14.08
C ASP A 198 1.18 -14.80 -13.43
N MET A 199 -0.05 -14.76 -13.92
CA MET A 199 -1.16 -15.53 -13.37
C MET A 199 -1.13 -16.96 -13.90
N SER A 200 -1.48 -17.92 -13.05
CA SER A 200 -1.64 -19.32 -13.51
C SER A 200 -2.86 -19.51 -14.41
N GLU A 201 -3.89 -18.68 -14.21
CA GLU A 201 -5.13 -18.64 -14.98
C GLU A 201 -5.48 -17.17 -15.24
N PRO A 202 -6.09 -16.84 -16.39
CA PRO A 202 -6.55 -15.48 -16.66
C PRO A 202 -7.54 -14.98 -15.59
N ILE A 203 -7.45 -13.69 -15.25
CA ILE A 203 -8.27 -13.03 -14.24
C ILE A 203 -8.93 -11.76 -14.77
N THR A 204 -9.89 -11.23 -14.02
CA THR A 204 -10.52 -9.93 -14.29
C THR A 204 -9.64 -8.77 -13.86
N LEU A 205 -9.94 -7.56 -14.35
CA LEU A 205 -9.24 -6.33 -13.94
C LEU A 205 -9.35 -6.06 -12.43
N ASN A 206 -10.52 -6.30 -11.85
CA ASN A 206 -10.74 -6.06 -10.42
C ASN A 206 -9.91 -7.02 -9.55
N GLU A 207 -9.81 -8.29 -9.95
CA GLU A 207 -8.94 -9.26 -9.29
C GLU A 207 -7.47 -8.83 -9.44
N ALA A 208 -7.05 -8.40 -10.63
CA ALA A 208 -5.70 -7.91 -10.88
C ALA A 208 -5.34 -6.70 -9.99
N ALA A 209 -6.24 -5.72 -9.88
CA ALA A 209 -6.11 -4.58 -8.99
C ALA A 209 -6.01 -5.01 -7.51
N THR A 210 -6.82 -5.98 -7.09
CA THR A 210 -6.78 -6.55 -5.73
C THR A 210 -5.42 -7.19 -5.43
N ARG A 211 -4.84 -7.93 -6.37
CA ARG A 211 -3.49 -8.53 -6.23
C ARG A 211 -2.41 -7.47 -6.08
N ILE A 212 -2.46 -6.39 -6.86
CA ILE A 212 -1.54 -5.25 -6.72
C ILE A 212 -1.64 -4.66 -5.31
N LEU A 213 -2.85 -4.48 -4.77
CA LEU A 213 -3.04 -3.91 -3.43
C LEU A 213 -2.38 -4.76 -2.33
N VAL A 214 -2.35 -6.10 -2.47
CA VAL A 214 -1.63 -6.99 -1.52
C VAL A 214 -0.13 -6.64 -1.51
N ILE A 215 0.47 -6.47 -2.68
CA ILE A 215 1.88 -6.15 -2.85
C ILE A 215 2.16 -4.71 -2.39
N LEU A 216 1.31 -3.75 -2.71
CA LEU A 216 1.47 -2.36 -2.26
C LEU A 216 1.41 -2.23 -0.74
N ARG A 217 0.55 -3.00 -0.05
CA ARG A 217 0.54 -3.03 1.42
C ARG A 217 1.84 -3.57 1.99
N PHE A 218 2.41 -4.60 1.38
CA PHE A 218 3.72 -5.13 1.76
C PHE A 218 4.81 -4.06 1.59
N LEU A 219 4.88 -3.44 0.40
CA LEU A 219 5.86 -2.39 0.12
C LEU A 219 5.69 -1.17 1.04
N THR A 220 4.44 -0.82 1.38
CA THR A 220 4.12 0.25 2.35
C THR A 220 4.67 -0.05 3.73
N MET A 221 4.62 -1.31 4.16
CA MET A 221 5.22 -1.75 5.42
C MET A 221 6.75 -1.70 5.38
N LEU A 222 7.35 -2.07 4.23
CA LEU A 222 8.81 -2.05 4.08
C LEU A 222 9.41 -0.65 3.96
N SER A 223 8.69 0.30 3.37
CA SER A 223 9.15 1.69 3.24
C SER A 223 8.78 2.57 4.43
N GLY A 224 7.83 2.11 5.27
CA GLY A 224 7.22 2.92 6.31
C GLY A 224 6.38 4.08 5.76
N ARG A 225 5.99 4.05 4.48
CA ARG A 225 5.27 5.11 3.76
C ARG A 225 4.32 4.53 2.73
N HIS A 226 3.22 5.20 2.46
CA HIS A 226 2.27 4.76 1.45
C HIS A 226 2.94 4.60 0.08
N GLN A 227 2.66 3.50 -0.62
CA GLN A 227 3.14 3.21 -1.97
C GLN A 227 1.99 3.18 -2.96
N THR A 228 2.16 3.83 -4.11
CA THR A 228 1.17 3.83 -5.18
C THR A 228 1.71 3.08 -6.40
N ALA A 229 0.84 2.32 -7.08
CA ALA A 229 1.22 1.74 -8.36
C ALA A 229 1.29 2.85 -9.44
N HIS A 230 2.39 2.84 -10.19
CA HIS A 230 2.65 3.68 -11.35
C HIS A 230 2.94 2.80 -12.56
N GLN A 231 2.67 3.31 -13.76
CA GLN A 231 2.90 2.59 -15.01
C GLN A 231 2.31 1.17 -14.97
N PHE A 232 1.10 1.05 -14.44
CA PHE A 232 0.39 -0.22 -14.36
C PHE A 232 0.00 -0.63 -15.78
N THR A 233 0.51 -1.78 -16.21
CA THR A 233 0.19 -2.42 -17.47
C THR A 233 -0.44 -3.79 -17.22
N ALA A 234 -1.41 -4.16 -18.04
CA ALA A 234 -2.02 -5.48 -18.04
C ALA A 234 -1.86 -6.12 -19.42
N ARG A 235 -1.35 -7.36 -19.46
CA ARG A 235 -1.30 -8.16 -20.67
C ARG A 235 -2.51 -9.08 -20.70
N ARG A 236 -3.08 -9.25 -21.89
CA ARG A 236 -4.20 -10.17 -22.09
C ARG A 236 -3.72 -11.54 -22.54
N PHE A 237 -4.44 -12.58 -22.15
CA PHE A 237 -4.19 -13.96 -22.56
C PHE A 237 -4.23 -14.16 -24.08
N SER A 238 -5.08 -13.40 -24.79
CA SER A 238 -5.21 -13.45 -26.25
C SER A 238 -4.07 -12.74 -26.99
N GLN A 239 -3.22 -11.99 -26.29
CA GLN A 239 -2.13 -11.23 -26.89
C GLN A 239 -0.86 -12.08 -26.97
N ASP A 240 -0.18 -12.04 -28.12
CA ASP A 240 1.16 -12.59 -28.24
C ASP A 240 2.11 -11.90 -27.24
N GLU A 241 3.12 -12.60 -26.73
CA GLU A 241 4.08 -12.05 -25.76
C GLU A 241 4.82 -10.80 -26.26
N LEU A 242 4.91 -10.63 -27.58
CA LEU A 242 5.54 -9.48 -28.24
C LEU A 242 4.60 -8.27 -28.38
N SER A 243 3.32 -8.42 -28.07
CA SER A 243 2.35 -7.32 -28.10
C SER A 243 2.58 -6.39 -26.93
N LEU A 244 2.40 -5.09 -27.17
CA LEU A 244 2.42 -4.11 -26.09
C LEU A 244 1.22 -4.36 -25.16
N PRO A 245 1.43 -4.40 -23.84
CA PRO A 245 0.35 -4.56 -22.89
C PRO A 245 -0.53 -3.31 -22.85
N ASP A 246 -1.77 -3.48 -22.38
CA ASP A 246 -2.67 -2.37 -22.17
C ASP A 246 -2.19 -1.53 -20.98
N THR A 247 -2.34 -0.21 -21.07
CA THR A 247 -2.04 0.71 -19.97
C THR A 247 -3.28 0.87 -19.10
N VAL A 248 -3.11 0.72 -17.79
CA VAL A 248 -4.20 0.83 -16.81
C VAL A 248 -3.93 2.01 -15.88
N HIS A 249 -4.88 2.93 -15.79
CA HIS A 249 -4.86 4.04 -14.85
C HIS A 249 -5.85 3.77 -13.72
N VAL A 250 -5.37 3.77 -12.48
CA VAL A 250 -6.19 3.68 -11.28
C VAL A 250 -6.57 5.10 -10.84
N CYS A 251 -7.75 5.54 -11.23
CA CYS A 251 -8.23 6.90 -10.98
C CYS A 251 -8.64 7.12 -9.52
N MET A 252 -8.94 6.06 -8.76
CA MET A 252 -9.18 6.17 -7.32
C MET A 252 -7.93 6.37 -6.47
N ALA A 253 -6.74 6.19 -7.06
CA ALA A 253 -5.51 6.37 -6.32
C ALA A 253 -5.41 7.81 -5.82
N ARG A 254 -5.28 7.97 -4.49
CA ARG A 254 -4.99 9.27 -3.90
C ARG A 254 -3.57 9.66 -4.28
N ALA A 255 -3.40 10.87 -4.80
CA ALA A 255 -2.07 11.39 -5.04
C ALA A 255 -1.31 11.46 -3.71
N SER A 256 -0.07 10.98 -3.67
CA SER A 256 0.82 11.16 -2.52
C SER A 256 0.96 12.67 -2.23
N SER A 257 0.22 13.17 -1.25
CA SER A 257 0.14 14.61 -0.95
C SER A 257 1.33 15.12 -0.11
N VAL A 258 2.25 14.23 0.24
CA VAL A 258 3.41 14.56 1.07
C VAL A 258 4.54 15.04 0.15
N GLU A 259 5.18 16.15 0.53
CA GLU A 259 6.52 16.48 0.01
C GLU A 259 7.37 15.21 0.04
N LYS A 260 8.12 14.92 -1.03
CA LYS A 260 8.97 13.72 -1.10
C LYS A 260 9.91 13.72 0.10
N LEU A 261 9.54 12.99 1.15
CA LEU A 261 10.45 12.70 2.24
C LEU A 261 11.65 11.96 1.62
N PRO A 262 12.88 12.20 2.10
CA PRO A 262 14.06 11.54 1.56
C PRO A 262 13.83 10.04 1.55
N THR A 263 14.00 9.36 0.42
CA THR A 263 13.77 7.92 0.31
C THR A 263 14.61 7.17 1.34
N SER A 264 14.02 6.16 1.98
CA SER A 264 14.71 5.36 2.98
C SER A 264 15.98 4.75 2.39
N LEU A 265 17.08 4.91 3.12
CA LEU A 265 18.36 4.32 2.77
C LEU A 265 18.27 2.82 2.96
N ARG A 266 18.88 2.08 2.03
CA ARG A 266 18.82 0.61 1.98
C ARG A 266 19.15 -0.07 3.30
N PHE A 267 20.14 0.43 4.04
CA PHE A 267 20.58 -0.16 5.31
C PHE A 267 19.61 0.14 6.48
N ASP A 268 18.62 1.01 6.29
CA ASP A 268 17.53 1.25 7.25
C ASP A 268 16.31 0.38 6.98
N LEU A 269 16.22 -0.22 5.78
CA LEU A 269 15.08 -1.05 5.39
C LEU A 269 15.05 -2.37 6.17
N PRO A 270 13.86 -2.88 6.51
CA PRO A 270 13.72 -4.19 7.15
C PRO A 270 14.31 -5.34 6.31
N LEU A 271 14.02 -5.33 5.01
CA LEU A 271 14.40 -6.38 4.06
C LEU A 271 15.26 -5.82 2.92
N ASP A 272 15.99 -6.71 2.25
CA ASP A 272 16.82 -6.38 1.09
C ASP A 272 16.67 -7.46 0.02
N ALA A 273 15.93 -7.15 -1.04
CA ALA A 273 15.65 -8.09 -2.12
C ALA A 273 16.89 -8.47 -2.94
N ALA A 274 17.91 -7.61 -3.00
CA ALA A 274 19.05 -7.79 -3.88
C ALA A 274 20.22 -8.55 -3.23
N THR A 275 20.48 -8.36 -1.92
CA THR A 275 21.53 -9.10 -1.21
C THR A 275 21.01 -10.25 -0.34
N ARG A 276 19.74 -10.21 0.07
CA ARG A 276 19.11 -11.21 0.94
C ARG A 276 17.84 -11.74 0.29
N THR A 277 17.94 -12.07 -0.99
CA THR A 277 16.82 -12.49 -1.85
C THR A 277 16.01 -13.63 -1.24
N VAL A 278 16.65 -14.65 -0.66
CA VAL A 278 15.96 -15.79 -0.05
C VAL A 278 15.06 -15.36 1.11
N GLU A 279 15.58 -14.53 2.02
CA GLU A 279 14.77 -14.01 3.13
C GLU A 279 13.64 -13.13 2.61
N PHE A 280 13.94 -12.22 1.68
CA PHE A 280 12.93 -11.35 1.08
C PHE A 280 11.79 -12.16 0.44
N CYS A 281 12.11 -13.17 -0.38
CA CYS A 281 11.12 -14.03 -1.02
C CYS A 281 10.31 -14.82 0.00
N ASN A 282 10.94 -15.37 1.05
CA ASN A 282 10.24 -16.10 2.10
C ASN A 282 9.25 -15.19 2.85
N VAL A 283 9.69 -13.98 3.23
CA VAL A 283 8.87 -13.02 3.94
C VAL A 283 7.71 -12.52 3.07
N MET A 284 7.95 -12.21 1.80
CA MET A 284 6.91 -11.80 0.87
C MET A 284 5.90 -12.93 0.59
N SER A 285 6.37 -14.17 0.39
CA SER A 285 5.49 -15.33 0.18
C SER A 285 4.60 -15.59 1.40
N SER A 286 5.19 -15.60 2.61
CA SER A 286 4.41 -15.74 3.86
C SER A 286 3.46 -14.55 4.08
N TRP A 287 3.88 -13.33 3.75
CA TRP A 287 3.01 -12.16 3.82
C TRP A 287 1.76 -12.36 2.98
N ILE A 288 1.94 -12.73 1.71
CA ILE A 288 0.85 -12.91 0.76
C ILE A 288 -0.08 -14.05 1.22
N ALA A 289 0.46 -15.19 1.64
CA ALA A 289 -0.33 -16.33 2.11
C ALA A 289 -1.21 -16.00 3.33
N ARG A 290 -0.75 -15.09 4.20
CA ARG A 290 -1.49 -14.64 5.40
C ARG A 290 -2.46 -13.49 5.13
N ASP A 291 -2.35 -12.81 3.98
CA ASP A 291 -3.11 -11.58 3.71
C ASP A 291 -4.63 -11.74 3.80
N PRO A 292 -5.26 -12.80 3.25
CA PRO A 292 -6.72 -12.93 3.30
C PRO A 292 -7.28 -12.93 4.74
N LYS A 293 -6.56 -13.53 5.69
CA LYS A 293 -6.96 -13.58 7.10
C LYS A 293 -6.63 -12.31 7.89
N ARG A 294 -5.66 -11.52 7.42
CA ARG A 294 -5.15 -10.31 8.09
C ARG A 294 -5.49 -9.01 7.35
N LEU A 295 -6.28 -9.09 6.28
CA LEU A 295 -6.56 -8.00 5.36
C LEU A 295 -7.07 -6.76 6.09
N ALA A 296 -8.08 -6.92 6.96
CA ALA A 296 -8.68 -5.79 7.68
C ALA A 296 -7.66 -5.04 8.54
N ALA A 297 -6.82 -5.77 9.29
CA ALA A 297 -5.75 -5.18 10.11
C ALA A 297 -4.69 -4.48 9.26
N ARG A 298 -4.27 -5.09 8.14
CA ARG A 298 -3.26 -4.53 7.23
C ARG A 298 -3.75 -3.32 6.45
N VAL A 299 -5.02 -3.29 6.04
CA VAL A 299 -5.65 -2.10 5.44
C VAL A 299 -5.69 -0.97 6.46
N GLN A 300 -6.06 -1.26 7.71
CA GLN A 300 -6.06 -0.25 8.76
C GLN A 300 -4.66 0.31 9.02
N HIS A 301 -3.64 -0.55 9.02
CA HIS A 301 -2.24 -0.12 9.09
C HIS A 301 -1.86 0.80 7.92
N ALA A 302 -2.08 0.36 6.69
CA ALA A 302 -1.72 1.13 5.49
C ALA A 302 -2.40 2.51 5.46
N ASN A 303 -3.67 2.58 5.88
CA ASN A 303 -4.40 3.84 6.03
C ASN A 303 -3.79 4.73 7.11
N GLY A 304 -3.32 4.16 8.22
CA GLY A 304 -2.61 4.89 9.28
C GLY A 304 -1.33 5.55 8.78
N ILE A 305 -0.52 4.79 8.03
CA ILE A 305 0.73 5.27 7.42
C ILE A 305 0.49 6.40 6.41
N GLU A 306 -0.65 6.39 5.70
CA GLU A 306 -1.05 7.46 4.76
C GLU A 306 -1.16 8.84 5.45
N TYR A 307 -1.47 8.89 6.75
CA TYR A 307 -1.52 10.15 7.51
C TYR A 307 -0.14 10.78 7.77
N GLY A 308 0.97 10.09 7.51
CA GLY A 308 2.33 10.60 7.66
C GLY A 308 2.60 11.10 9.08
N ASN A 309 3.02 12.36 9.25
CA ASN A 309 3.27 12.95 10.58
C ASN A 309 2.03 13.59 11.22
N ARG A 310 0.82 13.29 10.72
CA ARG A 310 -0.44 13.76 11.31
C ARG A 310 -0.96 12.75 12.31
N TYR A 311 -0.82 13.07 13.60
CA TYR A 311 -1.28 12.24 14.71
C TYR A 311 -2.64 12.72 15.20
N THR A 312 -3.67 11.97 14.87
CA THR A 312 -5.05 12.25 15.32
C THR A 312 -5.50 11.19 16.31
N THR A 313 -6.50 11.53 17.13
CA THR A 313 -7.15 10.57 18.03
C THR A 313 -7.71 9.38 17.26
N ASN A 314 -8.27 9.62 16.07
CA ASN A 314 -8.74 8.57 15.16
C ASN A 314 -7.62 7.63 14.71
N ARG A 315 -6.41 8.14 14.44
CA ARG A 315 -5.26 7.29 14.08
C ARG A 315 -4.81 6.43 15.26
N LEU A 316 -4.75 6.98 16.48
CA LEU A 316 -4.45 6.17 17.68
C LEU A 316 -5.49 5.04 17.86
N VAL A 317 -6.78 5.38 17.74
CA VAL A 317 -7.87 4.39 17.85
C VAL A 317 -7.74 3.33 16.76
N ALA A 318 -7.47 3.73 15.52
CA ALA A 318 -7.26 2.83 14.41
C ALA A 318 -6.04 1.92 14.63
N ALA A 319 -4.91 2.48 15.08
CA ALA A 319 -3.69 1.73 15.35
C ALA A 319 -3.90 0.65 16.43
N ALA A 320 -4.66 0.97 17.48
CA ALA A 320 -5.02 -0.03 18.50
C ALA A 320 -6.01 -1.07 17.96
N ASN A 321 -6.96 -0.67 17.12
CA ASN A 321 -7.97 -1.58 16.56
C ASN A 321 -7.36 -2.62 15.61
N MET A 322 -6.18 -2.37 15.01
CA MET A 322 -5.48 -3.36 14.18
C MET A 322 -5.32 -4.71 14.90
N PHE A 323 -5.07 -4.69 16.21
CA PHE A 323 -4.90 -5.88 17.04
C PHE A 323 -6.22 -6.62 17.29
N ASP A 324 -7.35 -5.91 17.31
CA ASP A 324 -8.68 -6.52 17.43
C ASP A 324 -9.14 -7.18 16.12
N LEU A 325 -8.62 -6.71 14.98
CA LEU A 325 -8.91 -7.22 13.65
C LEU A 325 -8.06 -8.43 13.24
N LEU A 326 -7.08 -8.83 14.05
CA LEU A 326 -6.30 -10.05 13.82
C LEU A 326 -7.19 -11.30 14.01
N PRO A 327 -6.91 -12.39 13.27
CA PRO A 327 -7.66 -13.62 13.42
C PRO A 327 -7.39 -14.26 14.80
N LYS A 328 -8.31 -15.11 15.26
CA LYS A 328 -8.28 -15.63 16.65
C LYS A 328 -7.05 -16.48 16.93
N GLU A 329 -6.54 -17.18 15.92
CA GLU A 329 -5.31 -17.97 16.00
C GLU A 329 -4.05 -17.14 16.28
N ASP A 330 -4.07 -15.83 15.97
CA ASP A 330 -2.97 -14.89 16.21
C ASP A 330 -3.15 -14.11 17.54
N CYS A 331 -4.20 -14.42 18.29
CA CYS A 331 -4.47 -13.84 19.60
C CYS A 331 -3.91 -14.75 20.71
N PRO A 332 -3.60 -14.19 21.90
CA PRO A 332 -3.23 -15.02 23.04
C PRO A 332 -4.35 -15.99 23.37
N GLN A 333 -3.98 -17.19 23.81
CA GLN A 333 -4.95 -18.18 24.25
C GLN A 333 -5.82 -17.58 25.37
N PRO A 334 -7.15 -17.72 25.27
CA PRO A 334 -8.04 -17.21 26.29
C PRO A 334 -7.69 -17.83 27.65
N PRO A 335 -7.71 -17.04 28.74
CA PRO A 335 -7.40 -17.56 30.06
C PRO A 335 -8.42 -18.63 30.45
N GLU A 336 -7.95 -19.72 31.06
CA GLU A 336 -8.82 -20.73 31.62
C GLU A 336 -9.65 -20.10 32.75
N LEU A 337 -10.97 -20.16 32.62
CA LEU A 337 -11.89 -19.61 33.60
C LEU A 337 -12.22 -20.68 34.65
N PRO A 338 -12.24 -20.34 35.94
CA PRO A 338 -12.67 -21.28 36.98
C PRO A 338 -14.08 -21.79 36.72
N ASP A 339 -14.33 -23.09 36.94
CA ASP A 339 -15.65 -23.73 36.73
C ASP A 339 -16.79 -22.98 37.43
N ARG A 340 -16.53 -22.47 38.64
CA ARG A 340 -17.50 -21.70 39.41
C ARG A 340 -17.90 -20.39 38.70
N LEU A 341 -16.96 -19.74 38.02
CA LEU A 341 -17.23 -18.52 37.26
C LEU A 341 -18.02 -18.84 35.98
N LEU A 342 -17.71 -19.95 35.31
CA LEU A 342 -18.49 -20.43 34.15
C LEU A 342 -19.92 -20.79 34.54
N ALA A 343 -20.10 -21.48 35.68
CA ALA A 343 -21.41 -21.81 36.23
C ALA A 343 -22.20 -20.55 36.59
N ALA A 344 -21.57 -19.59 37.27
CA ALA A 344 -22.19 -18.31 37.60
C ALA A 344 -22.61 -17.53 36.34
N ALA A 345 -21.71 -17.41 35.36
CA ALA A 345 -21.99 -16.73 34.10
C ALA A 345 -23.16 -17.38 33.34
N SER A 346 -23.23 -18.72 33.33
CA SER A 346 -24.32 -19.47 32.71
C SER A 346 -25.66 -19.20 33.39
N GLN A 347 -25.69 -19.23 34.73
CA GLN A 347 -26.90 -18.90 35.50
C GLN A 347 -27.33 -17.44 35.28
N THR A 348 -26.39 -16.49 35.34
CA THR A 348 -26.68 -15.08 35.08
C THR A 348 -27.21 -14.87 33.66
N ARG A 349 -26.67 -15.59 32.66
CA ARG A 349 -27.16 -15.51 31.28
C ARG A 349 -28.61 -15.97 31.13
N LEU A 350 -29.03 -17.00 31.88
CA LEU A 350 -30.43 -17.44 31.92
C LEU A 350 -31.31 -16.34 32.51
N LEU A 351 -30.93 -15.78 33.66
CA LEU A 351 -31.68 -14.69 34.31
C LEU A 351 -31.87 -13.48 33.38
N PHE A 352 -30.84 -13.08 32.64
CA PHE A 352 -30.94 -11.95 31.71
C PHE A 352 -31.71 -12.29 30.42
N ARG A 353 -31.74 -13.55 29.97
CA ARG A 353 -32.54 -13.96 28.80
C ARG A 353 -34.04 -13.88 29.05
N ASP A 354 -34.46 -14.12 30.29
CA ASP A 354 -35.86 -14.08 30.70
C ASP A 354 -36.40 -12.64 30.84
N LEU A 355 -35.51 -11.63 30.83
CA LEU A 355 -35.90 -10.23 30.84
C LEU A 355 -36.37 -9.75 29.45
N PRO A 356 -37.33 -8.80 29.40
CA PRO A 356 -37.72 -8.15 28.15
C PRO A 356 -36.54 -7.57 27.38
N VAL A 357 -36.61 -7.61 26.05
CA VAL A 357 -35.60 -7.04 25.16
C VAL A 357 -35.40 -5.57 25.50
N SER A 358 -34.17 -5.22 25.87
CA SER A 358 -33.77 -3.85 26.19
C SER A 358 -32.26 -3.67 25.94
N PRO A 359 -31.80 -2.44 25.69
CA PRO A 359 -30.37 -2.14 25.53
C PRO A 359 -29.52 -2.61 26.73
N GLN A 360 -30.05 -2.49 27.95
CA GLN A 360 -29.36 -2.89 29.18
C GLN A 360 -29.25 -4.41 29.29
N ARG A 361 -30.31 -5.14 28.95
CA ARG A 361 -30.28 -6.61 28.87
C ARG A 361 -29.21 -7.08 27.90
N ASP A 362 -29.22 -6.53 26.68
CA ASP A 362 -28.31 -6.94 25.62
C ASP A 362 -26.85 -6.59 25.95
N SER A 363 -26.61 -5.43 26.56
CA SER A 363 -25.30 -5.04 27.09
C SER A 363 -24.76 -6.06 28.11
N MET A 364 -25.60 -6.49 29.06
CA MET A 364 -25.19 -7.49 30.07
C MET A 364 -24.95 -8.87 29.44
N LEU A 365 -25.82 -9.32 28.53
CA LEU A 365 -25.62 -10.57 27.80
C LEU A 365 -24.34 -10.54 26.95
N GLN A 366 -24.01 -9.39 26.37
CA GLN A 366 -22.79 -9.19 25.61
C GLN A 366 -21.54 -9.14 26.51
N ALA A 367 -21.63 -8.54 27.70
CA ALA A 367 -20.54 -8.57 28.67
C ALA A 367 -20.25 -10.00 29.15
N LEU A 368 -21.29 -10.78 29.44
CA LEU A 368 -21.17 -12.19 29.82
C LEU A 368 -20.60 -13.06 28.69
N SER A 369 -20.98 -12.80 27.43
CA SER A 369 -20.44 -13.57 26.29
C SER A 369 -18.97 -13.28 26.01
N ARG A 370 -18.45 -12.14 26.47
CA ARG A 370 -17.03 -11.77 26.39
C ARG A 370 -16.18 -12.34 27.52
N LEU A 371 -16.78 -13.00 28.52
CA LEU A 371 -16.01 -13.67 29.58
C LEU A 371 -15.08 -14.71 28.95
N GLY A 372 -13.80 -14.64 29.30
CA GLY A 372 -12.77 -15.52 28.76
C GLY A 372 -12.30 -15.13 27.36
N SER A 373 -12.85 -14.08 26.73
CA SER A 373 -12.28 -13.58 25.47
C SER A 373 -11.00 -12.78 25.74
N SER A 374 -10.06 -12.83 24.78
CA SER A 374 -8.87 -11.97 24.82
C SER A 374 -9.27 -10.50 24.73
N THR A 375 -8.79 -9.70 25.68
CA THR A 375 -8.99 -8.24 25.70
C THR A 375 -8.01 -7.56 24.75
N LEU A 376 -8.33 -6.36 24.27
CA LEU A 376 -7.41 -5.54 23.46
C LEU A 376 -6.03 -5.42 24.12
N THR A 377 -5.99 -5.13 25.43
CA THR A 377 -4.73 -5.09 26.20
C THR A 377 -3.94 -6.39 26.10
N SER A 378 -4.60 -7.55 26.22
CA SER A 378 -3.92 -8.84 26.11
C SER A 378 -3.42 -9.13 24.69
N LYS A 379 -4.19 -8.77 23.66
CA LYS A 379 -3.80 -8.94 22.25
C LYS A 379 -2.58 -8.08 21.91
N VAL A 380 -2.61 -6.81 22.30
CA VAL A 380 -1.48 -5.88 22.13
C VAL A 380 -0.24 -6.37 22.88
N LYS A 381 -0.40 -6.82 24.13
CA LYS A 381 0.69 -7.38 24.93
C LYS A 381 1.31 -8.61 24.26
N HIS A 382 0.48 -9.54 23.77
CA HIS A 382 0.94 -10.74 23.08
C HIS A 382 1.81 -10.41 21.86
N ARG A 383 1.41 -9.43 21.05
CA ARG A 383 2.23 -8.97 19.92
C ARG A 383 3.51 -8.27 20.38
N GLY A 384 3.46 -7.50 21.46
CA GLY A 384 4.66 -6.94 22.09
C GLY A 384 5.65 -7.99 22.59
N GLU A 385 5.18 -9.13 23.10
CA GLU A 385 6.03 -10.23 23.55
C GLU A 385 6.80 -10.87 22.39
N ILE A 386 6.22 -10.95 21.18
CA ILE A 386 6.93 -11.40 19.96
C ILE A 386 8.16 -10.53 19.70
N LEU A 387 8.05 -9.21 19.85
CA LEU A 387 9.16 -8.29 19.68
C LEU A 387 10.22 -8.50 20.75
N LEU A 388 9.81 -8.59 22.02
CA LEU A 388 10.73 -8.65 23.15
C LEU A 388 11.61 -9.91 23.12
N ASN A 389 11.15 -11.00 22.52
CA ASN A 389 11.97 -12.21 22.34
C ASN A 389 13.31 -11.94 21.63
N SER A 390 13.38 -10.94 20.74
CA SER A 390 14.60 -10.57 20.01
C SER A 390 15.07 -9.14 20.27
N LEU A 391 14.19 -8.27 20.76
CA LEU A 391 14.41 -6.82 20.84
C LEU A 391 14.29 -6.26 22.27
N GLU A 392 14.16 -7.10 23.31
CA GLU A 392 14.09 -6.63 24.70
C GLU A 392 15.19 -5.61 25.07
N PRO A 393 16.47 -5.80 24.70
CA PRO A 393 17.52 -4.83 25.06
C PRO A 393 17.29 -3.42 24.49
N TRP A 394 16.53 -3.31 23.39
CA TRP A 394 16.21 -2.04 22.75
C TRP A 394 14.93 -1.41 23.29
N PHE A 395 13.98 -2.23 23.77
CA PHE A 395 12.65 -1.77 24.18
C PHE A 395 12.19 -2.33 25.54
N PRO A 396 12.97 -2.18 26.63
CA PRO A 396 12.68 -2.86 27.91
C PRO A 396 11.34 -2.48 28.54
N GLU A 397 10.82 -1.28 28.27
CA GLU A 397 9.53 -0.77 28.77
C GLU A 397 8.36 -0.95 27.80
N LEU A 398 8.53 -1.67 26.67
CA LEU A 398 7.55 -1.71 25.57
C LEU A 398 6.14 -2.03 26.06
N LEU A 399 5.99 -3.04 26.92
CA LEU A 399 4.68 -3.44 27.44
C LEU A 399 4.03 -2.38 28.33
N GLN A 400 4.82 -1.55 29.04
CA GLN A 400 4.29 -0.43 29.82
C GLN A 400 3.75 0.65 28.89
N VAL A 401 4.50 1.01 27.83
CA VAL A 401 4.10 2.00 26.84
C VAL A 401 2.84 1.54 26.08
N LEU A 402 2.79 0.28 25.65
CA LEU A 402 1.63 -0.30 24.99
C LEU A 402 0.38 -0.29 25.88
N ARG A 403 0.53 -0.57 27.18
CA ARG A 403 -0.58 -0.48 28.13
C ARG A 403 -1.11 0.95 28.25
N LEU A 404 -0.23 1.95 28.28
CA LEU A 404 -0.63 3.37 28.27
C LEU A 404 -1.33 3.75 26.96
N ALA A 405 -0.82 3.29 25.82
CA ALA A 405 -1.45 3.52 24.51
C ALA A 405 -2.88 2.98 24.46
N VAL A 406 -3.11 1.76 24.95
CA VAL A 406 -4.45 1.15 25.02
C VAL A 406 -5.36 1.93 25.99
N LYS A 407 -4.85 2.36 27.15
CA LYS A 407 -5.61 3.21 28.08
C LYS A 407 -6.00 4.55 27.44
N CYS A 408 -5.07 5.19 26.73
CA CYS A 408 -5.32 6.43 26.01
C CYS A 408 -6.40 6.24 24.92
N ARG A 409 -6.33 5.15 24.15
CA ARG A 409 -7.40 4.78 23.21
C ARG A 409 -8.74 4.58 23.92
N ASN A 410 -8.77 3.87 25.05
CA ASN A 410 -10.01 3.60 25.78
C ASN A 410 -10.67 4.88 26.30
N TYR A 411 -9.89 5.89 26.68
CA TYR A 411 -10.41 7.22 27.00
C TYR A 411 -11.21 7.82 25.84
N PHE A 412 -10.69 7.74 24.61
CA PHE A 412 -11.38 8.29 23.42
C PHE A 412 -12.61 7.49 22.99
N VAL A 413 -12.65 6.19 23.29
CA VAL A 413 -13.74 5.31 22.86
C VAL A 413 -14.84 5.21 23.92
N HIS A 414 -14.48 5.22 25.21
CA HIS A 414 -15.39 4.96 26.32
C HIS A 414 -15.56 6.14 27.28
N GLY A 415 -14.78 7.20 27.12
CA GLY A 415 -14.74 8.33 28.04
C GLY A 415 -13.81 8.11 29.24
N PRO A 416 -13.74 9.10 30.16
CA PRO A 416 -12.88 9.05 31.33
C PRO A 416 -13.27 7.90 32.28
N SER A 417 -12.28 7.10 32.70
CA SER A 417 -12.47 5.96 33.62
C SER A 417 -11.79 6.12 34.98
N GLY A 418 -11.45 7.34 35.41
CA GLY A 418 -10.78 7.64 36.70
C GLY A 418 -9.30 7.24 36.80
N ASP A 419 -8.84 6.29 35.97
CA ASP A 419 -7.53 5.64 36.06
C ASP A 419 -6.39 6.29 35.23
N LEU A 420 -6.67 7.41 34.55
CA LEU A 420 -5.74 8.07 33.63
C LEU A 420 -5.92 9.59 33.66
N ASP A 421 -4.86 10.32 34.00
CA ASP A 421 -4.79 11.77 33.85
C ASP A 421 -4.53 12.13 32.39
N TYR A 422 -5.60 12.45 31.66
CA TYR A 422 -5.55 12.63 30.21
C TYR A 422 -4.66 13.80 29.78
N GLU A 423 -4.70 14.92 30.51
CA GLU A 423 -3.88 16.11 30.20
C GLU A 423 -2.39 15.78 30.22
N LYS A 424 -1.97 14.86 31.09
CA LYS A 424 -0.58 14.37 31.12
C LYS A 424 -0.23 13.45 29.96
N VAL A 425 -1.21 12.74 29.40
CA VAL A 425 -1.00 11.65 28.44
C VAL A 425 -1.13 12.16 26.99
N TYR A 426 -1.97 13.17 26.77
CA TYR A 426 -2.23 13.73 25.44
C TYR A 426 -0.98 14.17 24.67
N PRO A 427 0.04 14.81 25.28
CA PRO A 427 1.26 15.17 24.57
C PRO A 427 2.03 13.98 23.97
N PHE A 428 1.80 12.78 24.50
CA PHE A 428 2.46 11.54 24.08
C PHE A 428 1.64 10.74 23.03
N LEU A 429 0.53 11.29 22.54
CA LEU A 429 -0.31 10.65 21.52
C LEU A 429 0.47 10.21 20.27
N PRO A 430 1.43 10.99 19.72
CA PRO A 430 2.28 10.53 18.62
C PRO A 430 3.07 9.28 18.99
N PHE A 431 3.72 9.28 20.16
CA PHE A 431 4.54 8.15 20.61
C PHE A 431 3.71 6.89 20.84
N PHE A 432 2.50 7.00 21.42
CA PHE A 432 1.61 5.85 21.58
C PHE A 432 1.13 5.29 20.25
N THR A 433 0.82 6.17 19.29
CA THR A 433 0.40 5.76 17.94
C THR A 433 1.53 5.00 17.24
N GLU A 434 2.73 5.58 17.21
CA GLU A 434 3.90 4.93 16.61
C GLU A 434 4.28 3.63 17.32
N THR A 435 4.14 3.55 18.64
CA THR A 435 4.45 2.32 19.39
C THR A 435 3.51 1.19 18.97
N LEU A 436 2.22 1.47 18.76
CA LEU A 436 1.24 0.49 18.27
C LEU A 436 1.53 0.09 16.81
N GLU A 437 1.81 1.04 15.92
CA GLU A 437 2.13 0.79 14.51
C GLU A 437 3.44 0.01 14.33
N PHE A 438 4.49 0.37 15.09
CA PHE A 438 5.76 -0.32 15.13
C PHE A 438 5.59 -1.76 15.64
N THR A 439 4.87 -1.94 16.76
CA THR A 439 4.62 -3.27 17.32
C THR A 439 3.85 -4.15 16.34
N PHE A 440 2.83 -3.60 15.69
CA PHE A 440 2.08 -4.32 14.66
C PHE A 440 2.99 -4.72 13.49
N SER A 441 3.71 -3.77 12.91
CA SER A 441 4.53 -4.02 11.71
C SER A 441 5.68 -4.99 11.96
N VAL A 442 6.42 -4.82 13.06
CA VAL A 442 7.54 -5.70 13.39
C VAL A 442 7.04 -7.12 13.68
N SER A 443 5.96 -7.27 14.44
CA SER A 443 5.41 -8.60 14.71
C SER A 443 4.88 -9.28 13.44
N GLU A 444 4.25 -8.53 12.52
CA GLU A 444 3.81 -9.05 11.22
C GLU A 444 4.99 -9.57 10.39
N LEU A 445 6.08 -8.81 10.30
CA LEU A 445 7.26 -9.20 9.53
C LEU A 445 8.01 -10.38 10.17
N VAL A 446 8.17 -10.38 11.50
CA VAL A 446 8.81 -11.48 12.25
C VAL A 446 8.06 -12.81 12.03
N GLU A 447 6.74 -12.80 12.12
CA GLU A 447 5.93 -14.00 11.85
C GLU A 447 5.95 -14.45 10.38
N CYS A 448 6.33 -13.55 9.47
CA CYS A 448 6.60 -13.89 8.07
C CYS A 448 8.03 -14.40 7.84
N GLY A 449 8.88 -14.45 8.87
CA GLY A 449 10.24 -14.99 8.79
C GLY A 449 11.34 -13.93 8.69
N TRP A 450 11.05 -12.66 9.01
CA TRP A 450 12.06 -11.61 9.04
C TRP A 450 13.05 -11.83 10.19
N ASP A 451 14.35 -11.83 9.87
CA ASP A 451 15.43 -11.85 10.86
C ASP A 451 15.65 -10.43 11.41
N VAL A 452 14.83 -10.14 12.42
CA VAL A 452 14.79 -8.88 13.16
C VAL A 452 16.01 -8.71 14.08
N GLU A 453 16.60 -9.81 14.56
CA GLU A 453 17.77 -9.78 15.44
C GLU A 453 18.98 -9.24 14.68
N ARG A 454 19.23 -9.76 13.48
CA ARG A 454 20.27 -9.24 12.58
C ARG A 454 20.01 -7.79 12.20
N TRP A 455 18.76 -7.41 11.88
CA TRP A 455 18.42 -6.00 11.62
C TRP A 455 18.80 -5.15 12.84
N SER A 456 18.41 -5.55 14.05
CA SER A 456 18.70 -4.79 15.28
C SER A 456 20.19 -4.59 15.58
N ARG A 457 21.06 -5.47 15.08
CA ARG A 457 22.52 -5.36 15.25
C ARG A 457 23.19 -4.53 14.17
N ALA A 458 22.52 -4.24 13.07
CA ALA A 458 23.07 -3.44 11.98
C ALA A 458 23.18 -1.96 12.38
N GLY A 459 24.13 -1.27 11.73
CA GLY A 459 24.21 0.18 11.78
C GLY A 459 23.12 0.79 10.91
N HIS A 460 22.40 1.78 11.46
CA HIS A 460 21.32 2.47 10.77
C HIS A 460 21.49 3.98 10.85
N THR A 461 20.85 4.67 9.93
CA THR A 461 20.47 6.07 10.05
C THR A 461 18.99 6.18 10.43
N MET A 462 18.44 7.39 10.43
CA MET A 462 17.04 7.66 10.79
C MET A 462 16.18 7.90 9.54
N SER A 463 16.46 7.23 8.43
CA SER A 463 15.73 7.45 7.16
C SER A 463 14.48 6.56 7.00
N HIS A 464 14.25 5.62 7.92
CA HIS A 464 13.10 4.74 7.98
C HIS A 464 12.40 4.85 9.34
N SER A 465 11.08 4.70 9.38
CA SER A 465 10.28 4.86 10.62
C SER A 465 10.70 3.89 11.73
N PHE A 466 11.12 2.67 11.38
CA PHE A 466 11.58 1.69 12.38
C PHE A 466 12.90 2.12 13.04
N THR A 467 13.83 2.66 12.26
CA THR A 467 15.13 3.08 12.78
C THR A 467 15.01 4.39 13.55
N GLU A 468 14.15 5.30 13.11
CA GLU A 468 13.76 6.50 13.84
C GLU A 468 13.07 6.18 15.18
N PHE A 469 12.12 5.24 15.18
CA PHE A 469 11.45 4.79 16.40
C PHE A 469 12.47 4.21 17.38
N ARG A 470 13.33 3.30 16.91
CA ARG A 470 14.41 2.72 17.73
C ARG A 470 15.36 3.77 18.30
N ALA A 471 15.80 4.73 17.49
CA ALA A 471 16.75 5.76 17.90
C ALA A 471 16.15 6.70 18.96
N SER A 472 14.88 7.07 18.81
CA SER A 472 14.20 8.03 19.70
C SER A 472 13.51 7.38 20.91
N TYR A 473 13.35 6.05 20.94
CA TYR A 473 12.56 5.34 21.94
C TYR A 473 12.96 5.67 23.38
N ARG A 474 14.26 5.60 23.70
CA ARG A 474 14.75 5.80 25.07
C ARG A 474 14.47 7.20 25.60
N GLU A 475 14.63 8.22 24.75
CA GLU A 475 14.33 9.61 25.12
C GLU A 475 12.84 9.80 25.36
N ARG A 476 11.99 9.21 24.51
CA ARG A 476 10.53 9.28 24.65
C ARG A 476 10.03 8.53 25.89
N VAL A 477 10.63 7.40 26.26
CA VAL A 477 10.35 6.70 27.53
C VAL A 477 10.77 7.56 28.72
N LYS A 478 11.95 8.17 28.70
CA LYS A 478 12.39 9.09 29.76
C LYS A 478 11.41 10.26 29.97
N ALA A 479 10.82 10.78 28.89
CA ALA A 479 9.80 11.81 28.98
C ALA A 479 8.52 11.29 29.69
N LEU A 480 8.12 10.04 29.47
CA LEU A 480 7.03 9.40 30.21
C LEU A 480 7.36 9.17 31.69
N GLU A 481 8.61 8.85 32.03
CA GLU A 481 9.07 8.71 33.40
C GLU A 481 9.03 10.04 34.16
N VAL A 482 9.50 11.13 33.52
CA VAL A 482 9.43 12.49 34.08
C VAL A 482 7.97 12.91 34.31
N ALA A 483 7.05 12.49 33.44
CA ALA A 483 5.62 12.70 33.61
C ALA A 483 4.96 11.78 34.67
N GLY A 484 5.72 10.83 35.25
CA GLY A 484 5.22 9.86 36.24
C GLY A 484 4.30 8.78 35.67
N LEU A 485 4.33 8.57 34.35
CA LEU A 485 3.45 7.62 33.63
C LEU A 485 4.05 6.22 33.51
N VAL A 486 5.39 6.12 33.48
CA VAL A 486 6.15 4.87 33.41
C VAL A 486 7.13 4.82 34.58
N ARG A 487 7.38 3.62 35.11
CA ARG A 487 8.48 3.40 36.05
C ARG A 487 9.66 2.84 35.26
N GLY A 488 10.78 3.56 35.29
CA GLY A 488 12.04 3.06 34.74
C GLY A 488 12.45 1.78 35.45
N LYS A 489 13.04 0.86 34.68
CA LYS A 489 13.68 -0.34 35.24
C LYS A 489 15.01 -0.01 35.87
#